data_AF-A0A564UKE0-F1
#
_entry.id   AF-A0A564UKE0-F1
#
_cell.length_a   1.000
_cell.length_b   1.000
_cell.length_c   1.000
_cell.angle_alpha   90.00
_cell.angle_beta   90.00
_cell.angle_gamma   90.00
#
_symmetry.space_group_name_H-M   'P 1'
#
loop_
_entity.id
_entity.type
_entity.pdbx_description
1 polymer ?
#
loop_
_entity_poly.entity_id
_entity_poly.type
_entity_poly.pdbx_seq_one_letter_code
_entity_poly.pdbx_strand_id
1 'polypeptide(L)'
;MKHSKSKKSGFTLIELIVVLTILAILAALLIPALTGYIEKAKKDKVIAETRMLHEAVQTVTSELYAGSTQWKASSGAITLASSSGNPVLASNGLAGVNLKDSYNETVKLSEVPSLQDGSGHFLALINGNGKVHSIIYTARGYLGLYSSDTKQYEAYKIGETTDYGTVSDSSYSSFYSSIYYLAAIDEGNSTDPNVSYAWSCAGIRALLGIGEFQ
;
A
#
# COMPACT_ATOMS: atom_id res chain seq x y z
N MET A 1 15.54 -63.11 45.78
CA MET A 1 14.97 -61.98 45.00
C MET A 1 15.86 -61.74 43.77
N LYS A 2 15.36 -61.97 42.55
CA LYS A 2 16.12 -61.73 41.30
C LYS A 2 15.96 -60.27 40.90
N HIS A 3 17.03 -59.48 40.95
CA HIS A 3 17.05 -58.13 40.36
C HIS A 3 17.21 -58.24 38.85
N SER A 4 16.14 -57.94 38.12
CA SER A 4 16.19 -57.71 36.66
C SER A 4 16.90 -56.37 36.41
N LYS A 5 18.13 -56.38 35.89
CA LYS A 5 18.78 -55.19 35.34
C LYS A 5 18.15 -54.90 33.97
N SER A 6 17.31 -53.88 33.89
CA SER A 6 16.89 -53.33 32.59
C SER A 6 18.12 -52.77 31.88
N LYS A 7 18.45 -53.31 30.70
CA LYS A 7 19.44 -52.69 29.81
C LYS A 7 18.88 -51.36 29.34
N LYS A 8 19.40 -50.25 29.87
CA LYS A 8 19.13 -48.94 29.29
C LYS A 8 19.86 -48.87 27.95
N SER A 9 19.14 -48.92 26.84
CA SER A 9 19.64 -48.61 25.51
C SER A 9 19.89 -47.10 25.43
N GLY A 10 21.15 -46.68 25.47
CA GLY A 10 21.54 -45.30 25.21
C GLY A 10 21.88 -45.12 23.73
N PHE A 11 21.55 -43.96 23.18
CA PHE A 11 22.04 -43.54 21.86
C PHE A 11 23.55 -43.34 21.91
N THR A 12 24.23 -43.68 20.82
CA THR A 12 25.65 -43.41 20.66
C THR A 12 25.89 -41.95 20.27
N LEU A 13 27.03 -41.38 20.67
CA LEU A 13 27.40 -40.02 20.28
C LEU A 13 27.47 -39.85 18.76
N ILE A 14 27.87 -40.91 18.04
CA ILE A 14 27.97 -40.89 16.59
C ILE A 14 26.60 -40.80 15.91
N GLU A 15 25.61 -41.55 16.39
CA GLU A 15 24.23 -41.47 15.87
C GLU A 15 23.66 -40.07 16.05
N LEU A 16 23.92 -39.43 17.19
CA LEU A 16 23.48 -38.07 17.45
C LEU A 16 24.14 -37.06 16.50
N ILE A 17 25.45 -37.18 16.27
CA ILE A 17 26.19 -36.26 15.39
C ILE A 17 25.70 -36.39 13.95
N VAL A 18 25.50 -37.61 13.44
CA VAL A 18 25.00 -37.83 12.06
C VAL A 18 23.60 -37.23 11.86
N VAL A 19 22.72 -37.33 12.85
CA VAL A 19 21.39 -36.72 12.76
C VAL A 19 21.48 -35.19 12.76
N LEU A 20 22.28 -34.61 13.65
CA LEU A 20 22.46 -33.17 13.73
C LEU A 20 23.10 -32.60 12.46
N THR A 21 24.05 -33.31 11.83
CA THR A 21 24.64 -32.86 10.56
C THR A 21 23.64 -32.88 9.42
N ILE A 22 22.80 -33.92 9.29
CA ILE A 22 21.75 -33.96 8.27
C ILE A 22 20.75 -32.82 8.48
N LEU A 23 20.29 -32.60 9.71
CA LEU A 23 19.38 -31.49 10.04
C LEU A 23 20.00 -30.12 9.72
N ALA A 24 21.30 -29.93 10.00
CA ALA A 24 21.99 -28.70 9.69
C ALA A 24 22.07 -28.43 8.18
N ILE A 25 22.37 -29.44 7.36
CA ILE A 25 22.41 -29.31 5.89
C ILE A 25 21.03 -28.98 5.34
N LEU A 26 19.98 -29.68 5.80
CA LEU A 26 18.61 -29.42 5.37
C LEU A 26 18.15 -28.01 5.75
N ALA A 27 18.44 -27.58 6.98
CA ALA A 27 18.12 -26.23 7.43
C ALA A 27 18.85 -25.17 6.60
N ALA A 28 20.14 -25.36 6.30
CA ALA A 28 20.93 -24.42 5.51
C ALA A 28 20.37 -24.18 4.10
N LEU A 29 19.84 -25.23 3.45
CA LEU A 29 19.21 -25.12 2.13
C LEU A 29 17.80 -24.53 2.20
N LEU A 30 17.05 -24.80 3.28
CA LEU A 30 15.66 -24.38 3.43
C LEU A 30 15.52 -22.88 3.77
N ILE A 31 16.39 -22.35 4.63
CA ILE A 31 16.26 -20.99 5.18
C ILE A 31 16.20 -19.92 4.08
N PRO A 32 17.10 -19.88 3.07
CA PRO A 32 17.07 -18.86 2.02
C PRO A 32 15.80 -18.91 1.16
N ALA A 33 15.27 -20.11 0.90
CA ALA A 33 14.03 -20.27 0.16
C ALA A 33 12.84 -19.75 0.97
N LEU A 34 12.77 -20.12 2.26
CA LEU A 34 11.68 -19.72 3.15
C LEU A 34 11.62 -18.20 3.34
N THR A 35 12.75 -17.52 3.48
CA THR A 35 12.78 -16.06 3.61
C THR A 35 12.23 -15.36 2.36
N GLY A 36 12.57 -15.85 1.16
CA GLY A 36 12.01 -15.36 -0.10
C GLY A 36 10.49 -15.54 -0.21
N TYR A 37 9.98 -16.72 0.21
CA TYR A 37 8.53 -16.98 0.22
C TYR A 37 7.78 -16.07 1.22
N ILE A 38 8.37 -15.83 2.39
CA ILE A 38 7.79 -14.91 3.38
C ILE A 38 7.71 -13.49 2.82
N GLU A 39 8.77 -13.03 2.14
CA GLU A 39 8.80 -11.70 1.53
C GLU A 39 7.74 -11.55 0.43
N LYS A 40 7.64 -12.56 -0.45
CA LYS A 40 6.59 -12.60 -1.48
C LYS A 40 5.19 -12.59 -0.89
N ALA A 41 4.93 -13.42 0.12
CA ALA A 41 3.62 -13.49 0.77
C ALA A 41 3.23 -12.15 1.43
N LYS A 42 4.19 -11.39 1.96
CA LYS A 42 3.94 -10.04 2.47
C LYS A 42 3.58 -9.06 1.37
N LYS A 43 4.31 -9.08 0.23
CA LYS A 43 3.97 -8.26 -0.94
C LYS A 43 2.59 -8.62 -1.51
N ASP A 44 2.28 -9.91 -1.64
CA ASP A 44 0.97 -10.39 -2.11
C ASP A 44 -0.18 -9.94 -1.18
N LYS A 45 0.05 -9.95 0.14
CA LYS A 45 -0.92 -9.41 1.11
C LYS A 45 -1.17 -7.91 0.90
N VAL A 46 -0.10 -7.13 0.70
CA VAL A 46 -0.20 -5.68 0.48
C VAL A 46 -0.93 -5.37 -0.83
N ILE A 47 -0.70 -6.15 -1.88
CA ILE A 47 -1.44 -6.07 -3.15
C ILE A 47 -2.94 -6.32 -2.91
N ALA A 48 -3.29 -7.37 -2.17
CA ALA A 48 -4.68 -7.68 -1.87
C ALA A 48 -5.36 -6.56 -1.06
N GLU A 49 -4.69 -6.03 -0.02
CA GLU A 49 -5.19 -4.91 0.78
C GLU A 49 -5.34 -3.63 -0.06
N THR A 50 -4.40 -3.34 -0.96
CA THR A 50 -4.49 -2.20 -1.90
C THR A 50 -5.70 -2.34 -2.83
N ARG A 51 -6.01 -3.57 -3.28
CA ARG A 51 -7.18 -3.84 -4.10
C ARG A 51 -8.49 -3.66 -3.35
N MET A 52 -8.60 -4.19 -2.14
CA MET A 52 -9.79 -3.99 -1.29
C MET A 52 -10.01 -2.50 -1.02
N LEU A 53 -8.94 -1.76 -0.73
CA LEU A 53 -8.98 -0.31 -0.59
C LEU A 53 -9.44 0.38 -1.89
N HIS A 54 -8.95 -0.03 -3.06
CA HIS A 54 -9.42 0.52 -4.33
C HIS A 54 -10.93 0.37 -4.47
N GLU A 55 -11.47 -0.83 -4.29
CA GLU A 55 -12.91 -1.08 -4.43
C GLU A 55 -13.75 -0.20 -3.48
N ALA A 56 -13.31 -0.04 -2.22
CA ALA A 56 -13.96 0.84 -1.26
C ALA A 56 -13.88 2.32 -1.64
N VAL A 57 -12.69 2.80 -2.03
CA VAL A 57 -12.48 4.18 -2.49
C VAL A 57 -13.35 4.47 -3.70
N GLN A 58 -13.38 3.57 -4.68
CA GLN A 58 -14.19 3.75 -5.89
C GLN A 58 -15.69 3.79 -5.57
N THR A 59 -16.15 2.99 -4.61
CA THR A 59 -17.55 2.99 -4.16
C THR A 59 -17.94 4.35 -3.59
N VAL A 60 -17.23 4.80 -2.55
CA VAL A 60 -17.50 6.10 -1.89
C VAL A 60 -17.36 7.26 -2.88
N THR A 61 -16.31 7.24 -3.70
CA THR A 61 -16.06 8.27 -4.71
C THR A 61 -17.19 8.34 -5.74
N SER A 62 -17.75 7.21 -6.16
CA SER A 62 -18.84 7.19 -7.15
C SER A 62 -20.13 7.80 -6.60
N GLU A 63 -20.42 7.57 -5.32
CA GLU A 63 -21.57 8.17 -4.64
C GLU A 63 -21.41 9.69 -4.54
N LEU A 64 -20.24 10.15 -4.10
CA LEU A 64 -19.94 11.57 -4.01
C LEU A 64 -19.94 12.25 -5.40
N TYR A 65 -19.45 11.56 -6.43
CA TYR A 65 -19.46 12.03 -7.81
C TYR A 65 -20.89 12.23 -8.33
N ALA A 66 -21.78 11.27 -8.09
CA ALA A 66 -23.17 11.35 -8.52
C ALA A 66 -23.97 12.38 -7.71
N GLY A 67 -23.64 12.59 -6.44
CA GLY A 67 -24.36 13.48 -5.52
C GLY A 67 -23.90 14.93 -5.51
N SER A 68 -22.73 15.26 -6.09
CA SER A 68 -22.15 16.60 -5.99
C SER A 68 -22.28 17.42 -7.28
N THR A 69 -22.78 18.64 -7.14
CA THR A 69 -22.78 19.65 -8.22
C THR A 69 -21.44 20.38 -8.35
N GLN A 70 -20.54 20.24 -7.37
CA GLN A 70 -19.22 20.89 -7.31
C GLN A 70 -18.09 19.87 -7.13
N TRP A 71 -18.20 18.75 -7.85
CA TRP A 71 -17.26 17.63 -7.75
C TRP A 71 -15.82 17.97 -8.17
N LYS A 72 -15.65 18.87 -9.15
CA LYS A 72 -14.35 19.26 -9.71
C LYS A 72 -14.04 20.72 -9.40
N ALA A 73 -12.76 20.98 -9.15
CA ALA A 73 -12.16 22.31 -9.26
C ALA A 73 -11.51 22.49 -10.64
N SER A 74 -11.54 23.72 -11.16
CA SER A 74 -10.83 24.13 -12.39
C SER A 74 -9.32 24.24 -12.19
N SER A 75 -8.86 24.33 -10.94
CA SER A 75 -7.44 24.35 -10.55
C SER A 75 -7.29 23.88 -9.10
N GLY A 76 -6.12 23.35 -8.74
CA GLY A 76 -5.82 22.91 -7.37
C GLY A 76 -6.41 21.53 -7.05
N ALA A 77 -6.83 21.33 -5.81
CA ALA A 77 -7.28 20.04 -5.30
C ALA A 77 -8.54 20.15 -4.43
N ILE A 78 -9.32 19.06 -4.38
CA ILE A 78 -10.45 18.89 -3.48
C ILE A 78 -10.23 17.64 -2.63
N THR A 79 -10.29 17.80 -1.31
CA THR A 79 -10.33 16.69 -0.37
C THR A 79 -11.74 16.09 -0.36
N LEU A 80 -11.84 14.79 -0.65
CA LEU A 80 -13.08 14.02 -0.65
C LEU A 80 -13.31 13.30 0.68
N ALA A 81 -12.21 12.83 1.29
CA ALA A 81 -12.20 12.19 2.59
C ALA A 81 -10.89 12.50 3.32
N SER A 82 -10.93 12.65 4.64
CA SER A 82 -9.76 12.93 5.47
C SER A 82 -9.93 12.39 6.89
N SER A 83 -8.92 11.68 7.39
CA SER A 83 -8.94 11.15 8.75
C SER A 83 -9.00 12.24 9.83
N SER A 84 -8.55 13.46 9.52
CA SER A 84 -8.62 14.60 10.44
C SER A 84 -9.99 15.31 10.40
N GLY A 85 -10.81 15.03 9.38
CA GLY A 85 -12.02 15.78 9.07
C GLY A 85 -11.78 17.15 8.41
N ASN A 86 -10.52 17.58 8.29
CA ASN A 86 -10.14 18.84 7.64
C ASN A 86 -9.59 18.58 6.23
N PRO A 87 -9.73 19.55 5.30
CA PRO A 87 -9.02 19.50 4.02
C PRO A 87 -7.51 19.44 4.26
N VAL A 88 -6.80 18.54 3.58
CA VAL A 88 -5.33 18.43 3.70
C VAL A 88 -4.63 19.18 2.56
N LEU A 89 -3.44 19.71 2.83
CA LEU A 89 -2.53 20.39 1.90
C LEU A 89 -3.16 21.21 0.74
N ALA A 90 -3.30 22.53 0.96
CA ALA A 90 -3.66 23.52 -0.08
C ALA A 90 -4.85 23.10 -0.96
N SER A 91 -5.85 22.47 -0.33
CA SER A 91 -7.08 22.00 -0.98
C SER A 91 -8.31 22.52 -0.25
N ASN A 92 -9.45 22.46 -0.93
CA ASN A 92 -10.75 22.70 -0.32
C ASN A 92 -11.42 21.36 0.03
N GLY A 93 -12.29 21.34 1.02
CA GLY A 93 -13.17 20.20 1.25
C GLY A 93 -14.28 20.17 0.21
N LEU A 94 -14.73 18.99 -0.19
CA LEU A 94 -15.89 18.87 -1.07
C LEU A 94 -17.12 19.47 -0.37
N ALA A 95 -17.80 20.39 -1.06
CA ALA A 95 -18.95 21.10 -0.50
C ALA A 95 -20.09 20.12 -0.14
N GLY A 96 -20.63 20.27 1.07
CA GLY A 96 -21.74 19.43 1.57
C GLY A 96 -21.33 18.04 2.06
N VAL A 97 -20.03 17.72 2.11
CA VAL A 97 -19.52 16.41 2.53
C VAL A 97 -18.82 16.52 3.89
N ASN A 98 -19.15 15.60 4.79
CA ASN A 98 -18.35 15.40 6.00
C ASN A 98 -17.14 14.52 5.67
N LEU A 99 -15.96 15.13 5.59
CA LEU A 99 -14.72 14.46 5.20
C LEU A 99 -14.32 13.34 6.17
N LYS A 100 -14.66 13.46 7.46
CA LYS A 100 -14.36 12.44 8.46
C LYS A 100 -15.25 11.22 8.31
N ASP A 101 -16.53 11.45 8.07
CA ASP A 101 -17.50 10.35 7.86
C ASP A 101 -17.16 9.57 6.59
N SER A 102 -16.88 10.28 5.49
CA SER A 102 -16.46 9.66 4.23
C SER A 102 -15.16 8.84 4.38
N TYR A 103 -14.21 9.33 5.18
CA TYR A 103 -13.00 8.57 5.50
C TYR A 103 -13.31 7.30 6.31
N ASN A 104 -14.10 7.43 7.38
CA ASN A 104 -14.45 6.30 8.24
C ASN A 104 -15.25 5.23 7.47
N GLU A 105 -16.14 5.65 6.57
CA GLU A 105 -16.88 4.77 5.67
C GLU A 105 -15.94 4.02 4.72
N THR A 106 -15.00 4.72 4.08
CA THR A 106 -13.99 4.09 3.22
C THR A 106 -13.18 3.03 3.97
N VAL A 107 -12.69 3.36 5.17
CA VAL A 107 -11.93 2.42 6.00
C VAL A 107 -12.78 1.20 6.36
N LYS A 108 -14.05 1.41 6.72
CA LYS A 108 -14.97 0.31 7.05
C LYS A 108 -15.25 -0.58 5.84
N LEU A 109 -15.57 0.00 4.69
CA LEU A 109 -15.86 -0.73 3.44
C LEU A 109 -14.64 -1.50 2.92
N SER A 110 -13.43 -0.98 3.14
CA SER A 110 -12.20 -1.63 2.66
C SER A 110 -11.91 -2.95 3.37
N GLU A 111 -12.43 -3.13 4.59
CA GLU A 111 -12.11 -4.27 5.47
C GLU A 111 -10.60 -4.51 5.69
N VAL A 112 -9.75 -3.54 5.38
CA VAL A 112 -8.29 -3.64 5.52
C VAL A 112 -7.92 -3.49 7.01
N PRO A 113 -7.37 -4.53 7.68
CA PRO A 113 -7.17 -4.50 9.13
C PRO A 113 -6.26 -3.37 9.61
N SER A 114 -5.18 -3.08 8.86
CA SER A 114 -4.24 -2.00 9.23
C SER A 114 -4.86 -0.60 9.18
N LEU A 115 -5.92 -0.41 8.39
CA LEU A 115 -6.61 0.88 8.34
C LEU A 115 -7.59 1.01 9.52
N GLN A 116 -8.13 -0.11 10.01
CA GLN A 116 -9.02 -0.15 11.17
C GLN A 116 -8.26 0.06 12.48
N ASP A 117 -7.07 -0.52 12.62
CA ASP A 117 -6.22 -0.37 13.80
C ASP A 117 -5.30 0.88 13.75
N GLY A 118 -5.30 1.60 12.61
CA GLY A 118 -4.52 2.83 12.40
C GLY A 118 -3.02 2.61 12.16
N SER A 119 -2.56 1.36 11.99
CA SER A 119 -1.17 1.03 11.69
C SER A 119 -0.78 1.20 10.22
N GLY A 120 -1.77 1.37 9.34
CA GLY A 120 -1.62 1.61 7.92
C GLY A 120 -2.16 2.97 7.50
N HIS A 121 -1.61 3.49 6.41
CA HIS A 121 -1.96 4.77 5.82
C HIS A 121 -2.21 4.62 4.33
N PHE A 122 -3.01 5.52 3.77
CA PHE A 122 -3.20 5.55 2.32
C PHE A 122 -3.43 6.96 1.79
N LEU A 123 -3.11 7.15 0.52
CA LEU A 123 -3.49 8.27 -0.31
C LEU A 123 -4.21 7.70 -1.53
N ALA A 124 -5.44 8.13 -1.78
CA ALA A 124 -6.13 7.84 -3.02
C ALA A 124 -6.29 9.11 -3.86
N LEU A 125 -5.87 9.04 -5.12
CA LEU A 125 -6.00 10.09 -6.10
C LEU A 125 -7.10 9.73 -7.08
N ILE A 126 -8.00 10.68 -7.32
CA ILE A 126 -9.21 10.53 -8.11
C ILE A 126 -9.15 11.53 -9.26
N ASN A 127 -9.49 11.08 -10.47
CA ASN A 127 -9.64 11.97 -11.62
C ASN A 127 -11.01 12.65 -11.60
N GLY A 128 -11.23 13.65 -12.45
CA GLY A 128 -12.48 14.38 -12.39
C GLY A 128 -13.68 13.53 -12.81
N ASN A 129 -13.49 12.41 -13.49
CA ASN A 129 -14.58 11.51 -13.86
C ASN A 129 -15.01 10.57 -12.72
N GLY A 130 -14.55 10.83 -11.49
CA GLY A 130 -14.90 10.05 -10.31
C GLY A 130 -14.24 8.67 -10.28
N LYS A 131 -13.16 8.48 -11.05
CA LYS A 131 -12.43 7.21 -11.11
C LYS A 131 -11.11 7.30 -10.36
N VAL A 132 -10.73 6.21 -9.71
CA VAL A 132 -9.41 6.07 -9.09
C VAL A 132 -8.32 6.22 -10.16
N HIS A 133 -7.44 7.20 -9.97
CA HIS A 133 -6.25 7.44 -10.78
C HIS A 133 -5.04 6.68 -10.24
N SER A 134 -4.80 6.76 -8.93
CA SER A 134 -3.70 6.08 -8.26
C SER A 134 -4.03 5.89 -6.78
N ILE A 135 -3.50 4.82 -6.17
CA ILE A 135 -3.57 4.61 -4.72
C ILE A 135 -2.19 4.25 -4.23
N ILE A 136 -1.75 4.95 -3.18
CA ILE A 136 -0.53 4.65 -2.43
C ILE A 136 -1.00 4.17 -1.05
N TYR A 137 -0.71 2.92 -0.71
CA TYR A 137 -1.05 2.33 0.57
C TYR A 137 0.24 1.90 1.27
N THR A 138 0.39 2.21 2.56
CA THR A 138 1.55 1.79 3.33
C THR A 138 1.15 1.14 4.64
N ALA A 139 1.73 -0.02 4.91
CA ALA A 139 1.56 -0.72 6.18
C ALA A 139 2.72 -1.69 6.40
N ARG A 140 3.14 -1.85 7.66
CA ARG A 140 4.07 -2.90 8.08
C ARG A 140 5.43 -2.86 7.34
N GLY A 141 5.87 -1.67 6.92
CA GLY A 141 7.12 -1.47 6.17
C GLY A 141 7.02 -1.77 4.67
N TYR A 142 5.80 -1.92 4.14
CA TYR A 142 5.54 -2.15 2.72
C TYR A 142 4.71 -1.02 2.13
N LEU A 143 4.95 -0.78 0.86
CA LEU A 143 4.20 0.10 -0.01
C LEU A 143 3.42 -0.74 -1.02
N GLY A 144 2.13 -0.48 -1.15
CA GLY A 144 1.27 -0.93 -2.22
C GLY A 144 0.92 0.23 -3.14
N LEU A 145 0.98 0.01 -4.44
CA LEU A 145 0.64 0.99 -5.46
C LEU A 145 -0.41 0.40 -6.40
N TYR A 146 -1.46 1.17 -6.67
CA TYR A 146 -2.30 0.99 -7.84
C TYR A 146 -2.06 2.13 -8.83
N SER A 147 -1.92 1.84 -10.12
CA SER A 147 -1.82 2.87 -11.16
C SER A 147 -2.82 2.63 -12.28
N SER A 148 -3.58 3.67 -12.66
CA SER A 148 -4.66 3.56 -13.63
C SER A 148 -4.18 3.38 -15.08
N ASP A 149 -2.95 3.79 -15.40
CA ASP A 149 -2.32 3.63 -16.71
C ASP A 149 -1.99 2.15 -17.03
N THR A 150 -1.43 1.42 -16.06
CA THR A 150 -1.09 -0.01 -16.19
C THR A 150 -2.21 -0.93 -15.73
N LYS A 151 -3.14 -0.41 -14.91
CA LYS A 151 -4.18 -1.17 -14.19
C LYS A 151 -3.60 -2.29 -13.32
N GLN A 152 -2.37 -2.15 -12.88
CA GLN A 152 -1.68 -3.12 -12.04
C GLN A 152 -1.71 -2.69 -10.58
N TYR A 153 -1.55 -3.70 -9.72
CA TYR A 153 -1.26 -3.54 -8.30
C TYR A 153 0.14 -4.06 -8.05
N GLU A 154 0.98 -3.23 -7.45
CA GLU A 154 2.38 -3.54 -7.19
C GLU A 154 2.65 -3.38 -5.71
N ALA A 155 3.61 -4.13 -5.18
CA ALA A 155 4.04 -3.99 -3.80
C ALA A 155 5.56 -4.03 -3.66
N TYR A 156 6.06 -3.14 -2.82
CA TYR A 156 7.46 -2.90 -2.59
C TYR A 156 7.73 -2.82 -1.10
N LYS A 157 8.92 -3.22 -0.68
CA LYS A 157 9.39 -3.03 0.69
C LYS A 157 10.00 -1.63 0.79
N ILE A 158 9.54 -0.83 1.75
CA ILE A 158 10.08 0.52 1.96
C ILE A 158 11.56 0.41 2.33
N GLY A 159 12.39 1.19 1.63
CA GLY A 159 13.85 1.16 1.77
C GLY A 159 14.57 0.12 0.90
N GLU A 160 13.85 -0.70 0.11
CA GLU A 160 14.51 -1.54 -0.90
C GLU A 160 15.01 -0.69 -2.07
N THR A 161 16.10 -1.12 -2.71
CA THR A 161 16.66 -0.44 -3.89
C THR A 161 16.09 -1.07 -5.16
N THR A 162 15.59 -0.24 -6.06
CA THR A 162 15.21 -0.58 -7.43
C THR A 162 16.21 0.02 -8.41
N ASP A 163 16.02 -0.25 -9.70
CA ASP A 163 16.80 0.39 -10.77
C ASP A 163 16.60 1.92 -10.83
N TYR A 164 15.56 2.44 -10.18
CA TYR A 164 15.16 3.84 -10.23
C TYR A 164 15.45 4.63 -8.94
N GLY A 165 15.87 3.94 -7.87
CA GLY A 165 16.19 4.57 -6.59
C GLY A 165 15.77 3.72 -5.39
N THR A 166 15.72 4.36 -4.23
CA THR A 166 15.25 3.71 -2.99
C THR A 166 13.76 3.93 -2.84
N VAL A 167 13.01 2.84 -2.61
CA VAL A 167 11.57 2.90 -2.40
C VAL A 167 11.25 3.74 -1.17
N SER A 168 10.55 4.85 -1.36
CA SER A 168 10.14 5.76 -0.29
C SER A 168 8.82 6.41 -0.62
N ASP A 169 8.01 6.62 0.41
CA ASP A 169 6.73 7.34 0.34
C ASP A 169 6.77 8.72 0.96
N SER A 170 7.96 9.19 1.35
CA SER A 170 8.16 10.48 2.03
C SER A 170 7.55 11.66 1.27
N SER A 171 7.63 11.64 -0.06
CA SER A 171 7.03 12.62 -0.99
C SER A 171 5.52 12.79 -0.80
N TYR A 172 4.82 11.75 -0.32
CA TYR A 172 3.35 11.73 -0.16
C TYR A 172 2.90 11.66 1.30
N SER A 173 3.82 11.55 2.25
CA SER A 173 3.53 11.39 3.67
C SER A 173 2.52 12.41 4.24
N SER A 174 2.61 13.66 3.79
CA SER A 174 1.74 14.76 4.24
C SER A 174 0.31 14.71 3.66
N PHE A 175 0.09 13.89 2.64
CA PHE A 175 -1.22 13.66 2.04
C PHE A 175 -1.93 12.45 2.64
N TYR A 176 -1.28 11.65 3.49
CA TYR A 176 -1.85 10.39 3.92
C TYR A 176 -3.13 10.49 4.74
N SER A 177 -3.83 9.37 4.73
CA SER A 177 -5.13 9.14 5.36
C SER A 177 -6.22 10.01 4.72
N SER A 178 -6.27 10.00 3.38
CA SER A 178 -7.17 10.86 2.61
C SER A 178 -7.51 10.32 1.21
N ILE A 179 -8.58 10.89 0.65
CA ILE A 179 -8.98 10.73 -0.75
C ILE A 179 -9.03 12.12 -1.38
N TYR A 180 -8.40 12.27 -2.55
CA TYR A 180 -8.17 13.54 -3.22
C TYR A 180 -8.62 13.51 -4.68
N TYR A 181 -9.38 14.52 -5.09
CA TYR A 181 -9.40 14.96 -6.49
C TYR A 181 -8.30 16.00 -6.70
N LEU A 182 -7.52 15.87 -7.77
CA LEU A 182 -6.50 16.84 -8.14
C LEU A 182 -6.70 17.25 -9.60
N ALA A 183 -6.90 18.55 -9.84
CA ALA A 183 -7.23 19.06 -11.15
C ALA A 183 -6.12 18.76 -12.18
N ALA A 184 -4.84 18.81 -11.79
CA ALA A 184 -3.72 18.56 -12.70
C ALA A 184 -3.61 17.11 -13.23
N ILE A 185 -4.40 16.16 -12.69
CA ILE A 185 -4.52 14.80 -13.24
C ILE A 185 -5.36 14.81 -14.53
N ASP A 186 -6.34 15.71 -14.63
CA ASP A 186 -7.20 15.83 -15.78
C ASP A 186 -6.49 16.64 -16.89
N GLU A 187 -6.49 16.12 -18.11
CA GLU A 187 -5.84 16.76 -19.26
C GLU A 187 -6.37 18.18 -19.49
N GLY A 188 -5.47 19.14 -19.70
CA GLY A 188 -5.81 20.55 -19.96
C GLY A 188 -6.09 21.40 -18.72
N ASN A 189 -6.15 20.82 -17.51
CA ASN A 189 -6.41 21.56 -16.27
C ASN A 189 -5.15 22.09 -15.57
N SER A 190 -3.96 21.84 -16.12
CA SER A 190 -2.70 22.43 -15.67
C SER A 190 -1.90 22.91 -16.89
N THR A 191 -1.36 24.13 -16.79
CA THR A 191 -0.41 24.67 -17.77
C THR A 191 1.04 24.42 -17.37
N ASP A 192 1.29 23.92 -16.17
CA ASP A 192 2.63 23.55 -15.70
C ASP A 192 2.89 22.06 -16.01
N PRO A 193 3.83 21.76 -16.92
CA PRO A 193 4.15 20.39 -17.30
C PRO A 193 4.76 19.59 -16.14
N ASN A 194 5.49 20.23 -15.21
CA ASN A 194 6.11 19.56 -14.08
C ASN A 194 5.06 19.07 -13.08
N VAL A 195 4.04 19.89 -12.82
CA VAL A 195 2.92 19.51 -11.94
C VAL A 195 2.11 18.39 -12.57
N SER A 196 1.82 18.49 -13.88
CA SER A 196 1.09 17.47 -14.61
C SER A 196 1.82 16.12 -14.59
N TYR A 197 3.14 16.14 -14.77
CA TYR A 197 3.97 14.95 -14.68
C TYR A 197 4.01 14.39 -13.26
N ALA A 198 4.28 15.21 -12.24
CA ALA A 198 4.42 14.77 -10.84
C ALA A 198 3.18 14.04 -10.30
N TRP A 199 2.00 14.39 -10.81
CA TRP A 199 0.72 13.76 -10.44
C TRP A 199 0.22 12.71 -11.43
N SER A 200 0.93 12.49 -12.54
CA SER A 200 0.69 11.36 -13.43
C SER A 200 1.11 10.05 -12.75
N CYS A 201 0.55 8.92 -13.22
CA CYS A 201 0.98 7.60 -12.74
C CYS A 201 2.48 7.33 -12.94
N ALA A 202 3.09 7.87 -13.99
CA ALA A 202 4.54 7.76 -14.22
C ALA A 202 5.34 8.59 -13.21
N GLY A 203 4.97 9.85 -13.00
CA GLY A 203 5.64 10.72 -12.02
C GLY A 203 5.47 10.24 -10.59
N ILE A 204 4.30 9.67 -10.24
CA ILE A 204 4.09 9.02 -8.93
C ILE A 204 5.06 7.86 -8.74
N ARG A 205 5.20 6.99 -9.74
CA ARG A 205 6.18 5.89 -9.69
C ARG A 205 7.61 6.40 -9.56
N ALA A 206 7.97 7.48 -10.27
CA ALA A 206 9.28 8.11 -10.17
C ALA A 206 9.55 8.68 -8.77
N LEU A 207 8.59 9.42 -8.21
CA LEU A 207 8.70 10.01 -6.86
C LEU A 207 8.71 8.99 -5.73
N LEU A 208 8.21 7.77 -5.99
CA LEU A 208 8.28 6.63 -5.08
C LEU A 208 9.58 5.80 -5.23
N GLY A 209 10.44 6.12 -6.21
CA GLY A 209 11.67 5.36 -6.48
C GLY A 209 11.43 4.00 -7.14
N ILE A 210 10.35 3.86 -7.92
CA ILE A 210 9.94 2.60 -8.59
C ILE A 210 9.67 2.77 -10.09
N GLY A 211 9.93 3.95 -10.65
CA GLY A 211 9.80 4.21 -12.09
C GLY A 211 10.77 5.27 -12.59
N GLU A 212 10.96 5.33 -13.90
CA GLU A 212 11.85 6.31 -14.53
C GLU A 212 11.37 7.74 -14.32
N PHE A 213 12.30 8.63 -13.94
CA PHE A 213 12.10 10.07 -13.96
C PHE A 213 12.29 10.56 -15.39
N GLN A 214 11.25 11.17 -15.97
CA GLN A 214 11.25 11.68 -17.35
C GLN A 214 11.44 13.19 -17.41
#